data_AF-A0A7X3V248-F1
#
_entry.id   AF-A0A7X3V248-F1
#
_cell.length_a   1.000
_cell.length_b   1.000
_cell.length_c   1.000
_cell.angle_alpha   90.00
_cell.angle_beta   90.00
_cell.angle_gamma   90.00
#
_symmetry.space_group_name_H-M   'P 1'
#
loop_
_entity.id
_entity.type
_entity.pdbx_description
1 polymer ?
#
loop_
_entity_poly.entity_id
_entity_poly.type
_entity_poly.pdbx_seq_one_letter_code
_entity_poly.pdbx_strand_id
1 'polypeptide(L)'
;MRRFYGLAGLAVVILAGVAFAWGNAGREVAINLGIVTLDSVPVTFVAFGGMVVGMAVVLVAGINADLKVRKLLRERHMKESLAEGERSTELGRSTERGRSTERATSVVREGGTLLE
;
A
#
# COMPACT_ATOMS: atom_id res chain seq x y z
N MET A 1 -19.82 -4.09 -7.29
CA MET A 1 -18.97 -4.48 -8.44
C MET A 1 -17.64 -5.12 -8.04
N ARG A 2 -16.82 -4.57 -7.12
CA ARG A 2 -15.55 -5.21 -6.66
C ARG A 2 -15.65 -6.68 -6.23
N ARG A 3 -16.75 -7.08 -5.58
CA ARG A 3 -16.98 -8.47 -5.16
C ARG A 3 -17.24 -9.42 -6.34
N PHE A 4 -17.82 -8.92 -7.43
CA PHE A 4 -18.06 -9.72 -8.63
C PHE A 4 -16.77 -10.02 -9.38
N TYR A 5 -15.82 -9.09 -9.45
CA TYR A 5 -14.51 -9.36 -10.06
C TYR A 5 -13.71 -10.41 -9.28
N GLY A 6 -13.78 -10.39 -7.94
CA GLY A 6 -13.17 -11.42 -7.11
C GLY A 6 -13.79 -12.81 -7.36
N LEU A 7 -15.12 -12.89 -7.37
CA LEU A 7 -15.85 -14.13 -7.67
C LEU A 7 -15.62 -14.63 -9.10
N ALA A 8 -15.59 -13.74 -10.08
CA ALA A 8 -15.32 -14.09 -11.47
C ALA A 8 -13.89 -14.62 -11.66
N GLY A 9 -12.90 -13.97 -11.03
CA GLY A 9 -11.52 -14.46 -11.03
C GLY A 9 -11.40 -15.85 -10.41
N LEU A 10 -12.06 -16.07 -9.27
CA LEU A 10 -12.09 -17.39 -8.63
C LEU A 10 -12.75 -18.45 -9.53
N ALA A 11 -13.88 -18.12 -10.15
CA ALA A 11 -14.60 -19.04 -11.05
C ALA A 11 -13.73 -19.43 -12.25
N VAL A 12 -13.00 -18.48 -12.85
CA VAL A 12 -12.06 -18.75 -13.96
C VAL A 12 -10.95 -19.70 -13.52
N VAL A 13 -10.35 -19.47 -12.35
CA VAL A 13 -9.29 -20.33 -11.81
C VAL A 13 -9.80 -21.75 -11.56
N ILE A 14 -11.01 -21.89 -10.99
CA ILE A 14 -11.63 -23.19 -10.75
C ILE A 14 -11.92 -23.91 -12.07
N LEU A 15 -12.52 -23.23 -13.04
CA LEU A 15 -12.82 -23.80 -14.36
C LEU A 15 -11.55 -24.28 -15.08
N ALA A 16 -10.50 -23.46 -15.07
CA ALA A 16 -9.21 -23.83 -15.65
C ALA A 16 -8.61 -25.05 -14.94
N GLY A 17 -8.67 -25.09 -13.61
CA GLY A 17 -8.19 -26.23 -12.82
C GLY A 17 -8.95 -27.53 -13.12
N VAL A 18 -10.28 -27.47 -13.22
CA VAL A 18 -11.12 -28.63 -13.53
C VAL A 18 -10.87 -29.12 -14.96
N ALA A 19 -10.83 -28.21 -15.94
CA ALA A 19 -10.54 -28.56 -17.34
C ALA A 19 -9.15 -29.20 -17.48
N PHE A 20 -8.15 -28.64 -16.79
CA PHE A 20 -6.81 -29.18 -16.75
C PHE A 20 -6.77 -30.57 -16.09
N ALA A 21 -7.44 -30.74 -14.94
CA ALA A 21 -7.49 -32.02 -14.24
C ALA A 21 -8.17 -33.10 -15.08
N TRP A 22 -9.28 -32.78 -15.73
CA TRP A 22 -9.99 -33.72 -16.59
C TRP A 22 -9.16 -34.14 -17.81
N GLY A 23 -8.49 -33.18 -18.47
CA GLY A 23 -7.64 -33.46 -19.63
C GLY A 23 -6.33 -34.19 -19.30
N ASN A 24 -5.91 -34.19 -18.04
CA ASN A 24 -4.67 -34.83 -17.57
C ASN A 24 -4.91 -36.02 -16.63
N ALA A 25 -6.17 -36.43 -16.42
CA ALA A 25 -6.51 -37.56 -15.58
C ALA A 25 -5.86 -38.85 -16.12
N GLY A 26 -5.07 -39.52 -15.29
CA GLY A 26 -4.35 -40.76 -15.66
C GLY A 26 -3.06 -40.57 -16.46
N ARG A 27 -2.60 -39.33 -16.69
CA ARG A 27 -1.26 -39.08 -17.25
C ARG A 27 -0.23 -38.99 -16.13
N GLU A 28 0.64 -39.97 -16.08
CA GLU A 28 1.80 -40.02 -15.20
C GLU A 28 3.03 -39.50 -15.95
N VAL A 29 3.82 -38.65 -15.30
CA VAL A 29 5.08 -38.12 -15.85
C VAL A 29 6.20 -38.44 -14.88
N ALA A 30 7.32 -38.90 -15.42
CA ALA A 30 8.57 -39.03 -14.68
C ALA A 30 9.16 -37.63 -14.48
N ILE A 31 9.34 -37.23 -13.22
CA ILE A 31 9.85 -35.90 -12.88
C ILE A 31 11.21 -36.05 -12.25
N ASN A 32 12.21 -35.49 -12.92
CA ASN A 32 13.54 -35.35 -12.37
C ASN A 32 13.65 -33.99 -11.67
N LEU A 33 13.63 -33.98 -10.33
CA LEU A 33 13.82 -32.77 -9.52
C LEU A 33 15.31 -32.39 -9.37
N GLY A 34 16.19 -32.96 -10.19
CA GLY A 34 17.65 -32.76 -10.15
C GLY A 34 18.35 -33.57 -9.05
N ILE A 35 17.67 -33.86 -7.94
CA ILE A 35 18.18 -34.65 -6.80
C ILE A 35 17.43 -35.98 -6.65
N VAL A 36 16.16 -36.01 -7.02
CA VAL A 36 15.27 -37.17 -6.90
C VAL A 36 14.44 -37.27 -8.18
N THR A 37 14.44 -38.45 -8.79
CA THR A 37 13.53 -38.82 -9.87
C THR A 37 12.31 -39.51 -9.27
N LEU A 38 11.14 -38.91 -9.43
CA LEU A 38 9.88 -39.59 -9.16
C LEU A 38 9.32 -40.09 -10.48
N ASP A 39 9.46 -41.39 -10.69
CA ASP A 39 8.76 -42.10 -11.75
C ASP A 39 7.30 -42.31 -11.30
N SER A 40 6.34 -41.94 -12.13
CA SER A 40 4.89 -42.02 -11.87
C SER A 40 4.25 -40.92 -10.99
N VAL A 41 4.62 -39.65 -11.17
CA VAL A 41 3.84 -38.56 -10.55
C VAL A 41 2.68 -38.16 -11.47
N PRO A 42 1.42 -38.14 -11.00
CA PRO A 42 0.32 -37.62 -11.78
C PRO A 42 0.55 -36.13 -12.09
N VAL A 43 0.43 -35.76 -13.37
CA VAL A 43 0.65 -34.37 -13.84
C VAL A 43 -0.20 -33.36 -13.07
N THR A 44 -1.38 -33.77 -12.64
CA THR A 44 -2.30 -32.98 -11.81
C THR A 44 -1.68 -32.56 -10.48
N PHE A 45 -0.97 -33.44 -9.77
CA PHE A 45 -0.33 -33.08 -8.51
C PHE A 45 0.77 -32.03 -8.70
N VAL A 46 1.51 -32.13 -9.80
CA VAL A 46 2.64 -31.26 -10.08
C VAL A 46 2.17 -29.89 -10.54
N ALA A 47 1.16 -29.85 -11.42
CA ALA A 47 0.54 -28.61 -11.83
C ALA A 47 -0.13 -27.90 -10.65
N PHE A 48 -0.88 -28.64 -9.82
CA PHE A 48 -1.54 -28.06 -8.65
C PHE A 48 -0.51 -27.59 -7.61
N GLY A 49 0.49 -28.42 -7.30
CA GLY A 49 1.57 -28.07 -6.39
C GLY A 49 2.34 -26.84 -6.86
N GLY A 50 2.74 -26.80 -8.13
CA GLY A 50 3.41 -25.64 -8.72
C GLY A 50 2.56 -24.38 -8.70
N MET A 51 1.25 -24.50 -8.97
CA MET A 51 0.31 -23.38 -8.88
C MET A 51 0.21 -22.82 -7.45
N VAL A 52 0.03 -23.69 -6.44
CA VAL A 52 -0.06 -23.29 -5.04
C VAL A 52 1.24 -22.62 -4.58
N VAL A 53 2.39 -23.21 -4.91
CA VAL A 53 3.71 -22.64 -4.61
C VAL A 53 3.88 -21.29 -5.31
N GLY A 54 3.53 -21.19 -6.59
CA GLY A 54 3.60 -19.94 -7.34
C GLY A 54 2.73 -18.83 -6.74
N MET A 55 1.50 -19.14 -6.35
CA MET A 55 0.62 -18.21 -5.63
C MET A 55 1.23 -17.77 -4.29
N ALA A 56 1.79 -18.70 -3.52
CA ALA A 56 2.44 -18.37 -2.26
C ALA A 56 3.66 -17.47 -2.45
N VAL A 57 4.49 -17.71 -3.46
CA VAL A 57 5.63 -16.86 -3.81
C VAL A 57 5.18 -15.44 -4.15
N VAL A 58 4.16 -15.30 -5.01
CA VAL A 58 3.60 -13.99 -5.36
C VAL A 58 3.02 -13.29 -4.14
N LEU A 59 2.34 -14.02 -3.25
CA LEU A 59 1.80 -13.47 -2.00
C LEU A 59 2.92 -12.95 -1.09
N VAL A 60 3.96 -13.75 -0.85
CA VAL A 60 5.10 -13.37 0.00
C VAL A 60 5.87 -12.18 -0.60
N ALA A 61 6.07 -12.17 -1.92
CA ALA A 61 6.67 -11.04 -2.62
C ALA A 61 5.84 -9.76 -2.46
N GLY A 62 4.51 -9.87 -2.59
CA GLY A 62 3.56 -8.78 -2.39
C GLY A 62 3.59 -8.21 -0.96
N ILE A 63 3.61 -9.07 0.06
CA ILE A 63 3.69 -8.65 1.47
C ILE A 63 4.99 -7.88 1.74
N ASN A 64 6.13 -8.38 1.26
CA ASN A 64 7.41 -7.69 1.41
C ASN A 64 7.44 -6.34 0.68
N ALA A 65 6.82 -6.26 -0.50
CA ALA A 65 6.67 -5.01 -1.24
C ALA A 65 5.76 -4.00 -0.51
N ASP A 66 4.61 -4.44 0.02
CA ASP A 66 3.67 -3.58 0.74
C ASP A 66 4.28 -2.98 2.02
N LEU A 67 5.07 -3.76 2.76
CA LEU A 67 5.81 -3.28 3.94
C LEU A 67 6.85 -2.22 3.59
N LYS A 68 7.53 -2.35 2.45
CA LYS A 68 8.52 -1.38 1.96
C LYS A 68 7.84 -0.08 1.52
N VAL A 69 6.68 -0.17 0.86
CA VAL A 69 5.91 1.00 0.42
C VAL A 69 5.31 1.76 1.60
N ARG A 70 4.78 1.07 2.62
CA ARG A 70 4.27 1.74 3.85
C ARG A 70 5.36 2.50 4.59
N LYS A 71 6.57 1.95 4.69
CA LYS A 71 7.72 2.67 5.27
C LYS A 71 8.10 3.90 4.44
N LEU A 72 8.12 3.78 3.11
CA LEU A 72 8.47 4.88 2.21
C LEU A 72 7.43 6.01 2.18
N LEU A 73 6.13 5.67 2.26
CA LEU A 73 5.07 6.66 2.42
C LEU A 73 5.16 7.33 3.80
N ARG A 74 5.42 6.57 4.87
CA ARG A 74 5.54 7.13 6.22
C ARG A 74 6.69 8.12 6.36
N GLU A 75 7.82 7.89 5.68
CA GLU A 75 8.93 8.85 5.62
C GLU A 75 8.59 10.13 4.87
N ARG A 76 7.76 10.07 3.81
CA ARG A 76 7.32 11.28 3.09
C ARG A 76 6.30 12.10 3.89
N HIS A 77 5.32 11.44 4.51
CA HIS A 77 4.33 12.12 5.35
C HIS A 77 4.98 12.81 6.57
N MET A 78 6.03 12.23 7.15
CA MET A 78 6.71 12.84 8.30
C MET A 78 7.52 14.08 7.91
N LYS A 79 8.06 14.13 6.69
CA LYS A 79 8.73 15.34 6.14
C LYS A 79 7.73 16.46 5.81
N GLU A 80 6.53 16.11 5.37
CA GLU A 80 5.49 17.10 5.03
C GLU A 80 4.81 17.68 6.28
N SER A 81 4.50 16.85 7.28
CA SER A 81 3.89 17.31 8.55
C SER A 81 4.81 18.20 9.40
N LEU A 82 6.13 17.98 9.36
CA LEU A 82 7.09 18.87 10.03
C LEU A 82 7.18 20.24 9.34
N ALA A 83 7.16 20.28 8.00
CA ALA A 83 7.17 21.52 7.24
C ALA A 83 5.87 22.34 7.39
N GLU A 84 4.71 21.68 7.52
CA GLU A 84 3.43 22.33 7.82
C GLU A 84 3.37 22.88 9.25
N GLY A 85 3.95 22.17 10.23
CA GLY A 85 4.04 22.64 11.62
C GLY A 85 4.86 23.91 11.76
N GLU A 86 6.00 24.00 11.07
CA GLU A 86 6.84 25.21 11.09
C GLU A 86 6.16 26.42 10.44
N ARG A 87 5.48 26.23 9.29
CA ARG A 87 4.68 27.31 8.66
C ARG A 87 3.54 27.81 9.52
N SER A 88 2.83 26.91 10.20
CA SER A 88 1.71 27.31 11.08
C SER A 88 2.21 28.12 12.29
N THR A 89 3.39 27.78 12.79
CA THR A 89 4.02 28.49 13.92
C THR A 89 4.56 29.87 13.51
N GLU A 90 5.07 30.02 12.27
CA GLU A 90 5.45 31.33 11.72
C GLU A 90 4.24 32.23 11.42
N LEU A 91 3.15 31.68 10.85
CA LEU A 91 1.92 32.43 10.64
C LEU A 91 1.28 32.89 11.96
N GLY A 92 1.29 32.04 12.99
CA GLY A 92 0.83 32.41 14.33
C GLY A 92 1.62 33.59 14.91
N ARG A 93 2.96 33.57 14.80
CA ARG A 93 3.82 34.67 15.28
C ARG A 93 3.66 35.96 14.48
N SER A 94 3.45 35.87 13.17
CA SER A 94 3.19 37.05 12.33
C SER A 94 1.85 37.72 12.67
N THR A 95 0.82 36.91 12.95
CA THR A 95 -0.51 37.39 13.34
C THR A 95 -0.49 38.08 14.71
N GLU A 96 0.26 37.54 15.67
CA GLU A 96 0.43 38.19 16.99
C GLU A 96 1.24 39.50 16.90
N ARG A 97 2.26 39.55 16.04
CA ARG A 97 3.05 40.77 15.81
C ARG A 97 2.21 41.89 15.21
N GLY A 98 1.40 41.59 14.20
CA GLY A 98 0.51 42.58 13.55
C GLY A 98 -0.54 43.15 14.52
N ARG A 99 -1.11 42.29 15.37
CA ARG A 99 -2.10 42.70 16.38
C ARG A 99 -1.50 43.56 17.50
N SER A 100 -0.23 43.33 17.86
CA SER A 100 0.49 44.14 18.84
C SER A 100 0.83 45.53 18.29
N THR A 101 1.14 45.64 17.00
CA THR A 101 1.38 46.94 16.34
C THR A 101 0.10 47.75 16.13
N GLU A 102 -1.03 47.10 15.80
CA GLU A 102 -2.31 47.80 15.69
C GLU A 102 -2.79 48.36 17.03
N ARG A 103 -2.64 47.59 18.13
CA ARG A 103 -3.00 48.07 19.48
C ARG A 103 -2.13 49.22 19.97
N ALA A 104 -0.83 49.20 19.67
CA ALA A 104 0.06 50.31 20.02
C ALA A 104 -0.33 51.60 19.27
N THR A 105 -0.76 51.47 18.02
CA THR A 105 -1.14 52.61 17.18
C THR A 105 -2.53 53.16 17.55
N SER A 106 -3.47 52.31 17.99
CA SER A 106 -4.80 52.77 18.44
C SER A 106 -4.75 53.50 19.78
N VAL A 107 -3.89 53.07 20.72
CA VAL A 107 -3.74 53.72 22.03
C VAL A 107 -3.07 55.10 21.91
N VAL A 108 -2.13 55.26 20.99
CA VAL A 108 -1.52 56.58 20.70
C VAL A 108 -2.53 57.53 20.05
N ARG A 109 -3.47 57.01 19.24
CA ARG A 109 -4.51 57.82 18.60
C ARG A 109 -5.59 58.29 19.56
N GLU A 110 -5.94 57.50 20.56
CA GLU A 110 -6.89 57.90 21.62
C GLU A 110 -6.25 58.82 22.68
N GLY A 111 -4.94 58.72 22.93
CA GLY A 111 -4.23 59.64 23.81
C GLY A 111 -3.96 61.02 23.21
N GLY A 112 -4.08 61.17 21.89
CA GLY A 112 -3.77 62.41 21.17
C GLY A 112 -4.93 63.41 21.04
N THR A 113 -6.15 63.06 21.45
CA THR A 113 -7.34 63.90 21.30
C THR A 113 -7.78 64.62 22.58
N LEU A 114 -6.94 64.66 23.62
CA LEU A 114 -7.22 65.37 24.87
C LEU A 114 -6.40 66.66 25.08
N LEU A 115 -5.69 67.15 24.06
CA LEU A 115 -4.86 68.36 24.16
C LEU A 115 -5.07 69.40 23.05
N GLU A 116 -6.26 69.49 22.44
CA GLU A 116 -6.68 70.70 21.72
C GLU A 116 -8.07 71.18 22.17
#